data_AF-A0A2N9LA77-F1
#
_entry.id   AF-A0A2N9LA77-F1
#
_cell.length_a   1.000
_cell.length_b   1.000
_cell.length_c   1.000
_cell.angle_alpha   90.00
_cell.angle_beta   90.00
_cell.angle_gamma   90.00
#
_symmetry.space_group_name_H-M   'P 1'
#
loop_
_entity.id
_entity.type
_entity.pdbx_description
1 polymer ?
#
loop_
_entity_poly.entity_id
_entity_poly.type
_entity_poly.pdbx_seq_one_letter_code
_entity_poly.pdbx_strand_id
1 'polypeptide(L)'
;MATTPTTDYYEFLQISPHADADTIHRVYRFLAARLHPDNKVTGHAENFQLLKKAYDVLSNPVTRSAYDASRGYETPPPFSATVDFMDQLDGEVNRRLAVLAVLYFRRRTSPNFPEVSLAEIEERMGFPRDYLDFTMWYLAKKGYISRADNAQFTLSAEGVDYIEEQRVNMPILNKLLTSGSGPSPRAKWTNPEPVVVRTGAESGNGTYSASAQKEIVLPATTDRLTDRRMGKQDRRIGAPDLRTKKVERRFNLPERRVHTGDRRLGN
;
A
#
# COMPACT_ATOMS: atom_id res chain seq x y z
N MET A 1 -12.88 32.32 -0.22
CA MET A 1 -12.93 31.38 0.91
C MET A 1 -11.66 30.56 0.87
N ALA A 2 -10.78 30.70 1.87
CA ALA A 2 -9.52 29.95 1.91
C ALA A 2 -9.82 28.49 2.31
N THR A 3 -9.61 27.56 1.40
CA THR A 3 -9.68 26.12 1.64
C THR A 3 -8.47 25.73 2.51
N THR A 4 -8.65 25.70 3.83
CA THR A 4 -7.68 25.03 4.70
C THR A 4 -7.65 23.56 4.29
N PRO A 5 -6.47 22.97 3.97
CA PRO A 5 -6.39 21.55 3.67
C PRO A 5 -6.95 20.80 4.88
N THR A 6 -7.96 19.95 4.65
CA THR A 6 -8.48 19.03 5.65
C THR A 6 -7.37 18.03 5.97
N THR A 7 -6.50 18.38 6.91
CA THR A 7 -5.36 17.56 7.31
C THR A 7 -5.85 16.24 7.89
N ASP A 8 -5.47 15.15 7.26
CA ASP A 8 -5.79 13.82 7.74
C ASP A 8 -5.06 13.53 9.06
N TYR A 9 -5.82 13.17 10.10
CA TYR A 9 -5.27 12.87 11.42
C TYR A 9 -4.27 11.71 11.41
N TYR A 10 -4.47 10.70 10.56
CA TYR A 10 -3.53 9.57 10.46
C TYR A 10 -2.19 9.99 9.86
N GLU A 11 -2.24 10.86 8.85
CA GLU A 11 -1.05 11.41 8.21
C GLU A 11 -0.29 12.34 9.17
N PHE A 12 -1.03 13.20 9.89
CA PHE A 12 -0.45 14.09 10.89
C PHE A 12 0.26 13.32 12.02
N LEU A 13 -0.37 12.25 12.53
CA LEU A 13 0.21 11.37 13.54
C LEU A 13 1.26 10.41 12.95
N GLN A 14 1.41 10.33 11.62
CA GLN A 14 2.29 9.39 10.91
C GLN A 14 2.04 7.92 11.30
N ILE A 15 0.77 7.54 11.39
CA ILE A 15 0.34 6.19 11.75
C ILE A 15 -0.59 5.61 10.69
N SER A 16 -0.63 4.28 10.61
CA SER A 16 -1.58 3.58 9.73
C SER A 16 -3.03 3.78 10.23
N PRO A 17 -4.02 3.84 9.31
CA PRO A 17 -5.44 3.75 9.67
C PRO A 17 -5.79 2.46 10.43
N HIS A 18 -4.98 1.41 10.30
CA HIS A 18 -5.13 0.15 11.03
C HIS A 18 -4.31 0.09 12.33
N ALA A 19 -3.74 1.22 12.78
CA ALA A 19 -2.97 1.25 14.02
C ALA A 19 -3.85 0.97 15.24
N ASP A 20 -3.30 0.21 16.18
CA ASP A 20 -3.96 -0.15 17.43
C ASP A 20 -4.03 1.04 18.39
N ALA A 21 -4.96 1.00 19.35
CA ALA A 21 -5.17 2.10 20.31
C ALA A 21 -3.89 2.44 21.10
N ASP A 22 -3.13 1.41 21.50
CA ASP A 22 -1.85 1.57 22.19
C ASP A 22 -0.81 2.31 21.34
N THR A 23 -0.82 2.08 20.02
CA THR A 23 0.08 2.77 19.08
C THR A 23 -0.29 4.24 18.98
N ILE A 24 -1.58 4.56 18.89
CA ILE A 24 -2.10 5.94 18.87
C ILE A 24 -1.67 6.66 20.16
N HIS A 25 -1.86 6.02 21.33
CA HIS A 25 -1.48 6.59 22.62
C HIS A 25 0.03 6.85 22.73
N ARG A 26 0.85 5.90 22.28
CA ARG A 26 2.31 6.03 22.33
C ARG A 26 2.80 7.19 21.45
N VAL A 27 2.28 7.28 20.22
CA VAL A 27 2.67 8.31 19.26
C VAL A 27 2.19 9.69 19.73
N TYR A 28 0.97 9.78 20.26
CA TYR A 28 0.48 11.02 20.86
C TYR A 28 1.39 11.53 21.97
N ARG A 29 1.80 10.68 22.92
CA ARG A 29 2.69 11.09 24.01
C ARG A 29 4.05 11.58 23.50
N PHE A 30 4.59 10.92 22.47
CA PHE A 30 5.85 11.33 21.84
C PHE A 30 5.74 12.70 21.16
N LEU A 31 4.70 12.91 20.36
CA LEU A 31 4.47 14.18 19.66
C LEU A 31 4.08 15.30 20.62
N ALA A 32 3.33 15.00 21.68
CA ALA A 32 2.91 15.96 22.70
C ALA A 32 4.12 16.55 23.43
N ALA A 33 5.10 15.73 23.81
CA ALA A 33 6.34 16.19 24.43
C ALA A 33 7.17 17.07 23.48
N ARG A 34 7.12 16.78 22.17
CA ARG A 34 7.89 17.51 21.16
C ARG A 34 7.25 18.86 20.80
N LEU A 35 5.93 18.89 20.62
CA LEU A 35 5.15 20.04 20.16
C LEU A 35 4.63 20.92 21.30
N HIS A 36 4.83 20.53 22.56
CA HIS A 36 4.36 21.28 23.73
C HIS A 36 4.82 22.75 23.66
N PRO A 37 3.95 23.74 23.93
CA PRO A 37 4.30 25.16 23.85
C PRO A 37 5.44 25.55 24.82
N ASP A 38 5.62 24.82 25.93
CA ASP A 38 6.75 25.06 26.85
C ASP A 38 8.10 24.61 26.30
N ASN A 39 8.13 23.87 25.19
CA ASN A 39 9.36 23.46 24.54
C ASN A 39 9.87 24.60 23.64
N LYS A 40 10.99 25.22 24.04
CA LYS A 40 11.58 26.38 23.37
C LYS A 40 12.18 26.09 21.98
N VAL A 41 12.38 24.83 21.62
CA VAL A 41 13.06 24.42 20.37
C VAL A 41 12.07 23.93 19.31
N THR A 42 11.04 23.19 19.70
CA THR A 42 10.07 22.57 18.76
C THR A 42 8.60 22.85 19.13
N GLY A 43 8.35 23.73 20.10
CA GLY A 43 7.00 24.07 20.54
C GLY A 43 6.22 24.82 19.46
N HIS A 44 5.04 24.30 19.12
CA HIS A 44 4.15 24.90 18.14
C HIS A 44 2.70 24.75 18.62
N ALA A 45 2.12 25.84 19.14
CA ALA A 45 0.80 25.82 19.78
C ALA A 45 -0.32 25.32 18.83
N GLU A 46 -0.29 25.73 17.56
CA GLU A 46 -1.28 25.31 16.55
C GLU A 46 -1.20 23.80 16.26
N ASN A 47 0.02 23.27 16.09
CA ASN A 47 0.24 21.84 15.88
C ASN A 47 -0.12 21.02 17.12
N PHE A 48 0.09 21.56 18.32
CA PHE A 48 -0.34 20.91 19.56
C PHE A 48 -1.86 20.84 19.68
N GLN A 49 -2.57 21.90 19.27
CA GLN A 49 -4.04 21.87 19.20
C GLN A 49 -4.53 20.85 18.19
N LEU A 50 -3.90 20.76 17.02
CA LEU A 50 -4.21 19.75 16.01
C LEU A 50 -3.93 18.33 16.51
N LEU A 51 -2.80 18.12 17.20
CA LEU A 51 -2.45 16.85 17.83
C LEU A 51 -3.51 16.41 18.84
N LYS A 52 -3.98 17.34 19.67
CA LYS A 52 -5.03 17.07 20.65
C LYS A 52 -6.35 16.68 19.96
N LYS A 53 -6.78 17.44 18.96
CA LYS A 53 -7.98 17.13 18.17
C LYS A 53 -7.89 15.75 17.50
N ALA A 54 -6.74 15.45 16.89
CA ALA A 54 -6.49 14.16 16.26
C ALA A 54 -6.57 13.01 17.28
N TYR A 55 -5.98 13.19 18.47
CA TYR A 55 -6.06 12.20 19.54
C TYR A 55 -7.48 12.02 20.09
N ASP A 56 -8.21 13.10 20.33
CA ASP A 56 -9.58 13.05 20.86
C ASP A 56 -10.50 12.28 19.90
N VAL A 57 -10.30 12.44 18.59
CA VAL A 57 -11.07 11.73 17.56
C VAL A 57 -10.64 10.27 17.41
N LEU A 58 -9.33 9.99 17.39
CA LEU A 58 -8.82 8.64 17.10
C LEU A 58 -8.70 7.71 18.31
N SER A 59 -8.68 8.24 19.54
CA SER A 59 -8.53 7.46 20.77
C SER A 59 -9.78 6.65 21.14
N ASN A 60 -10.97 7.19 20.87
CA ASN A 60 -12.24 6.50 21.13
C ASN A 60 -12.71 5.75 19.88
N PRO A 61 -13.04 4.45 19.98
CA PRO A 61 -13.46 3.65 18.82
C PRO A 61 -14.70 4.21 18.11
N VAL A 62 -15.65 4.82 18.84
CA VAL A 62 -16.89 5.36 18.27
C VAL A 62 -16.59 6.59 17.41
N THR A 63 -15.84 7.55 17.96
CA THR A 63 -15.45 8.77 17.23
C THR A 63 -14.50 8.45 16.09
N ARG A 64 -13.63 7.45 16.24
CA ARG A 64 -12.77 6.94 15.19
C ARG A 64 -13.59 6.37 14.03
N SER A 65 -14.60 5.54 14.32
CA SER A 65 -15.46 5.00 13.25
C SER A 65 -16.24 6.08 12.52
N ALA A 66 -16.71 7.12 13.23
CA ALA A 66 -17.41 8.24 12.61
C ALA A 66 -16.45 9.08 11.75
N TYR A 67 -15.23 9.30 12.22
CA TYR A 67 -14.18 9.95 11.44
C TYR A 67 -13.82 9.15 10.20
N ASP A 68 -13.61 7.83 10.32
CA ASP A 68 -13.32 6.93 9.21
C ASP A 68 -14.46 6.89 8.18
N ALA A 69 -15.72 6.99 8.61
CA ALA A 69 -16.86 7.09 7.70
C ALA A 69 -16.94 8.44 6.98
N SER A 70 -16.58 9.54 7.67
CA SER A 70 -16.56 10.90 7.09
C SER A 70 -15.33 11.17 6.22
N ARG A 71 -14.23 10.47 6.52
CA ARG A 71 -13.02 10.38 5.73
C ARG A 71 -13.36 9.51 4.55
N GLY A 72 -14.07 10.10 3.58
CA GLY A 72 -14.27 9.50 2.29
C GLY A 72 -12.91 9.03 1.81
N TYR A 73 -12.67 7.73 1.86
CA TYR A 73 -11.71 7.15 0.95
C TYR A 73 -12.12 7.72 -0.41
N GLU A 74 -11.17 8.25 -1.17
CA GLU A 74 -11.38 8.32 -2.61
C GLU A 74 -11.60 6.87 -3.04
N THR A 75 -12.83 6.39 -2.93
CA THR A 75 -13.26 5.16 -3.54
C THR A 75 -13.05 5.46 -5.00
N PRO A 76 -12.07 4.81 -5.67
CA PRO A 76 -11.95 4.94 -7.10
C PRO A 76 -13.35 4.74 -7.69
N PRO A 77 -13.75 5.60 -8.64
CA PRO A 77 -15.07 5.50 -9.24
C PRO A 77 -15.31 4.06 -9.68
N PRO A 78 -16.56 3.57 -9.57
CA PRO A 78 -16.84 2.18 -9.90
C PRO A 78 -16.33 1.89 -11.30
N PHE A 79 -15.84 0.67 -11.52
CA PHE A 79 -15.29 0.33 -12.82
C PHE A 79 -16.30 0.52 -13.95
N SER A 80 -17.62 0.40 -13.66
CA SER A 80 -18.72 0.70 -14.58
C SER A 80 -18.72 2.11 -15.16
N ALA A 81 -18.07 3.09 -14.50
CA ALA A 81 -17.89 4.43 -15.03
C ALA A 81 -16.85 4.49 -16.17
N THR A 82 -16.02 3.45 -16.33
CA THR A 82 -14.83 3.45 -17.19
C THR A 82 -14.86 2.40 -18.31
N VAL A 83 -15.68 1.34 -18.14
CA VAL A 83 -15.79 0.18 -19.04
C VAL A 83 -17.26 -0.22 -19.14
N ASP A 84 -17.72 -0.58 -20.35
CA ASP A 84 -19.04 -1.16 -20.55
C ASP A 84 -19.04 -2.64 -20.16
N PHE A 85 -19.84 -2.98 -19.14
CA PHE A 85 -19.99 -4.34 -18.63
C PHE A 85 -21.26 -5.02 -19.13
N MET A 86 -22.11 -4.34 -19.90
CA MET A 86 -23.46 -4.84 -20.23
C MET A 86 -23.55 -5.59 -21.56
N ASP A 87 -22.50 -5.58 -22.39
CA ASP A 87 -22.51 -6.31 -23.67
C ASP A 87 -22.36 -7.83 -23.49
N GLN A 88 -23.01 -8.65 -24.32
CA GLN A 88 -23.31 -10.05 -23.95
C GLN A 88 -22.05 -10.92 -23.77
N LEU A 89 -21.10 -10.90 -24.71
CA LEU A 89 -19.87 -11.70 -24.63
C LEU A 89 -18.71 -10.92 -24.01
N ASP A 90 -18.49 -9.68 -24.48
CA ASP A 90 -17.39 -8.84 -24.02
C ASP A 90 -17.62 -8.30 -22.60
N GLY A 91 -18.87 -8.02 -22.22
CA GLY A 91 -19.22 -7.60 -20.87
C GLY A 91 -18.94 -8.69 -19.84
N GLU A 92 -19.17 -9.97 -20.18
CA GLU A 92 -18.82 -11.08 -19.30
C GLU A 92 -17.31 -11.22 -19.10
N VAL A 93 -16.51 -11.05 -20.16
CA VAL A 93 -15.05 -11.01 -20.04
C VAL A 93 -14.62 -9.83 -19.18
N ASN A 94 -15.19 -8.64 -19.41
CA ASN A 94 -14.89 -7.44 -18.63
C ASN A 94 -15.22 -7.64 -17.15
N ARG A 95 -16.37 -8.25 -16.82
CA ARG A 95 -16.77 -8.56 -15.44
C ARG A 95 -15.75 -9.47 -14.77
N ARG A 96 -15.31 -10.54 -15.44
CA ARG A 96 -14.26 -11.44 -14.93
C ARG A 96 -12.95 -10.70 -14.67
N LEU A 97 -12.51 -9.89 -15.62
CA LEU A 97 -11.27 -9.11 -15.50
C LEU A 97 -11.35 -8.09 -14.38
N ALA A 98 -12.49 -7.42 -14.21
CA ALA A 98 -12.67 -6.43 -13.17
C ALA A 98 -12.77 -7.06 -11.77
N VAL A 99 -13.45 -8.20 -11.60
CA VAL A 99 -13.41 -8.98 -10.34
C VAL A 99 -11.97 -9.39 -10.00
N LEU A 100 -11.24 -9.94 -10.98
CA LEU A 100 -9.84 -10.31 -10.80
C LEU A 100 -8.96 -9.09 -10.42
N ALA A 101 -9.19 -7.94 -11.04
CA ALA A 101 -8.48 -6.70 -10.73
C ALA A 101 -8.74 -6.21 -9.29
N VAL A 102 -10.00 -6.26 -8.82
CA VAL A 102 -10.34 -5.91 -7.42
C VAL A 102 -9.57 -6.81 -6.45
N LEU A 103 -9.63 -8.13 -6.66
CA LEU A 103 -8.98 -9.10 -5.79
C LEU A 103 -7.45 -8.97 -5.82
N TYR A 104 -6.88 -8.70 -6.98
CA TYR A 104 -5.44 -8.46 -7.14
C TYR A 104 -4.97 -7.20 -6.42
N PHE A 105 -5.72 -6.09 -6.54
CA PHE A 105 -5.41 -4.86 -5.81
C PHE A 105 -5.49 -5.08 -4.29
N ARG A 106 -6.53 -5.78 -3.80
CA ARG A 106 -6.63 -6.14 -2.38
C ARG A 106 -5.45 -6.99 -1.93
N ARG A 107 -5.08 -8.03 -2.67
CA ARG A 107 -3.94 -8.91 -2.35
C ARG A 107 -2.62 -8.15 -2.25
N ARG A 108 -2.42 -7.14 -3.11
CA ARG A 108 -1.21 -6.29 -3.13
C ARG A 108 -1.18 -5.26 -2.01
N THR A 109 -2.32 -4.65 -1.69
CA THR A 109 -2.39 -3.60 -0.66
C THR A 109 -2.50 -4.17 0.74
N SER A 110 -3.10 -5.36 0.89
CA SER A 110 -3.38 -6.00 2.17
C SER A 110 -2.91 -7.47 2.17
N PRO A 111 -1.59 -7.76 2.26
CA PRO A 111 -1.07 -9.12 2.19
C PRO A 111 -1.57 -10.06 3.29
N ASN A 112 -1.83 -9.53 4.49
CA ASN A 112 -2.26 -10.31 5.65
C ASN A 112 -3.78 -10.56 5.70
N PHE A 113 -4.56 -9.72 5.02
CA PHE A 113 -6.03 -9.79 4.97
C PHE A 113 -6.50 -9.59 3.53
N PRO A 114 -6.27 -10.58 2.65
CA PRO A 114 -6.54 -10.44 1.22
C PRO A 114 -8.00 -10.74 0.84
N GLU A 115 -8.85 -10.99 1.83
CA GLU A 115 -10.26 -11.34 1.68
C GLU A 115 -11.09 -10.14 1.25
N VAL A 116 -11.94 -10.33 0.26
CA VAL A 116 -12.90 -9.32 -0.23
C VAL A 116 -14.29 -9.92 -0.16
N SER A 117 -15.23 -9.19 0.46
CA SER A 117 -16.63 -9.61 0.51
C SER A 117 -17.35 -9.38 -0.82
N LEU A 118 -18.42 -10.13 -1.09
CA LEU A 118 -19.23 -9.91 -2.29
C LEU A 118 -19.81 -8.48 -2.36
N ALA A 119 -20.20 -7.91 -1.23
CA ALA A 119 -20.74 -6.55 -1.15
C ALA A 119 -19.69 -5.50 -1.56
N GLU A 120 -18.43 -5.70 -1.17
CA GLU A 120 -17.35 -4.80 -1.59
C GLU A 120 -17.08 -4.92 -3.10
N ILE A 121 -17.16 -6.14 -3.66
CA ILE A 121 -17.04 -6.34 -5.11
C ILE A 121 -18.17 -5.61 -5.84
N GLU A 122 -19.41 -5.74 -5.38
CA GLU A 122 -20.57 -5.03 -5.93
C GLU A 122 -20.38 -3.50 -5.92
N GLU A 123 -19.94 -2.94 -4.80
CA GLU A 123 -19.66 -1.52 -4.65
C GLU A 123 -18.56 -1.05 -5.61
N ARG A 124 -17.47 -1.82 -5.75
CA ARG A 124 -16.36 -1.51 -6.66
C ARG A 124 -16.75 -1.59 -8.13
N MET A 125 -17.65 -2.50 -8.47
CA MET A 125 -18.07 -2.75 -9.84
C MET A 125 -19.16 -1.77 -10.28
N GLY A 126 -20.00 -1.32 -9.35
CA GLY A 126 -21.07 -0.34 -9.59
C GLY A 126 -22.28 -0.89 -10.34
N PHE A 127 -22.54 -2.19 -10.21
CA PHE A 127 -23.75 -2.85 -10.73
C PHE A 127 -24.16 -4.00 -9.79
N PRO A 128 -25.44 -4.43 -9.82
CA PRO A 128 -25.96 -5.41 -8.86
C PRO A 128 -25.24 -6.76 -8.88
N ARG A 129 -25.15 -7.40 -7.71
CA ARG A 129 -24.51 -8.73 -7.55
C ARG A 129 -25.09 -9.84 -8.44
N ASP A 130 -26.34 -9.74 -8.87
CA ASP A 130 -27.01 -10.76 -9.69
C ASP A 130 -26.29 -10.97 -11.04
N TYR A 131 -25.55 -9.97 -11.52
CA TYR A 131 -24.73 -10.06 -12.72
C TYR A 131 -23.35 -10.72 -12.49
N LEU A 132 -22.98 -10.95 -11.22
CA LEU A 132 -21.70 -11.56 -10.84
C LEU A 132 -21.80 -13.06 -10.62
N ASP A 133 -22.99 -13.62 -10.44
CA ASP A 133 -23.14 -15.05 -10.08
C ASP A 133 -22.39 -15.99 -11.03
N PHE A 134 -22.58 -15.79 -12.34
CA PHE A 134 -21.90 -16.59 -13.35
C PHE A 134 -20.38 -16.33 -13.37
N THR A 135 -19.96 -15.07 -13.30
CA THR A 135 -18.54 -14.68 -13.22
C THR A 135 -17.84 -15.31 -12.02
N MET A 136 -18.45 -15.24 -10.84
CA MET A 136 -17.90 -15.78 -9.59
C MET A 136 -17.84 -17.30 -9.64
N TRP A 137 -18.88 -17.96 -10.14
CA TRP A 137 -18.88 -19.40 -10.36
C TRP A 137 -17.76 -19.83 -11.33
N TYR A 138 -17.62 -19.14 -12.45
CA TYR A 138 -16.63 -19.46 -13.49
C TYR A 138 -15.20 -19.32 -12.95
N LEU A 139 -14.89 -18.19 -12.32
CA LEU A 139 -13.56 -17.94 -11.75
C LEU A 139 -13.20 -18.93 -10.64
N ALA A 140 -14.17 -19.31 -9.81
CA ALA A 140 -13.97 -20.32 -8.77
C ALA A 140 -13.71 -21.71 -9.38
N LYS A 141 -14.49 -22.10 -10.41
CA LYS A 141 -14.29 -23.38 -11.11
C LYS A 141 -12.97 -23.46 -11.88
N LYS A 142 -12.46 -22.32 -12.34
CA LYS A 142 -11.13 -22.22 -12.97
C LYS A 142 -9.97 -22.25 -11.98
N GLY A 143 -10.22 -22.13 -10.67
CA GLY A 143 -9.17 -22.11 -9.65
C GLY A 143 -8.53 -20.74 -9.43
N TYR A 144 -8.99 -19.69 -10.11
CA TYR A 144 -8.40 -18.34 -10.02
C TYR A 144 -8.77 -17.61 -8.73
N ILE A 145 -9.92 -17.95 -8.16
CA ILE A 145 -10.37 -17.40 -6.88
C ILE A 145 -10.73 -18.52 -5.92
N SER A 146 -10.48 -18.31 -4.63
CA SER A 146 -10.96 -19.16 -3.56
C SER A 146 -12.08 -18.46 -2.81
N ARG A 147 -13.13 -19.22 -2.46
CA ARG A 147 -14.26 -18.74 -1.67
C ARG A 147 -14.16 -19.33 -0.27
N ALA A 148 -14.19 -18.47 0.74
CA ALA A 148 -14.30 -18.85 2.14
C ALA A 148 -15.77 -19.02 2.55
N ASP A 149 -16.01 -19.71 3.66
CA ASP A 149 -17.34 -20.05 4.19
C ASP A 149 -18.18 -18.81 4.53
N ASN A 150 -17.52 -17.69 4.83
CA ASN A 150 -18.13 -16.40 5.14
C ASN A 150 -18.46 -15.54 3.89
N ALA A 151 -18.51 -16.15 2.70
CA ALA A 151 -18.74 -15.47 1.42
C ALA A 151 -17.71 -14.38 1.07
N GLN A 152 -16.51 -14.50 1.63
CA GLN A 152 -15.35 -13.72 1.19
C GLN A 152 -14.55 -14.48 0.14
N PHE A 153 -13.91 -13.72 -0.74
CA PHE A 153 -13.14 -14.23 -1.86
C PHE A 153 -11.69 -13.78 -1.77
N THR A 154 -10.79 -14.65 -2.18
CA THR A 154 -9.36 -14.36 -2.26
C THR A 154 -8.83 -14.77 -3.63
N LEU A 155 -7.84 -14.02 -4.13
CA LEU A 155 -7.14 -14.38 -5.36
C LEU A 155 -6.15 -15.53 -5.08
N SER A 156 -6.17 -16.58 -5.91
CA SER A 156 -5.19 -17.68 -5.84
C SER A 156 -3.88 -17.32 -6.57
N ALA A 157 -2.85 -18.15 -6.43
CA ALA A 157 -1.61 -17.99 -7.18
C ALA A 157 -1.85 -18.13 -8.70
N GLU A 158 -2.62 -19.14 -9.12
CA GLU A 158 -3.01 -19.31 -10.53
C GLU A 158 -3.77 -18.09 -11.07
N GLY A 159 -4.61 -17.48 -10.25
CA GLY A 159 -5.30 -16.23 -10.61
C GLY A 159 -4.36 -15.04 -10.77
N VAL A 160 -3.31 -14.95 -9.94
CA VAL A 160 -2.25 -13.93 -10.07
C VAL A 160 -1.51 -14.13 -11.39
N ASP A 161 -1.05 -15.34 -11.65
CA ASP A 161 -0.28 -15.67 -12.86
C ASP A 161 -1.10 -15.34 -14.12
N TYR A 162 -2.38 -15.74 -14.14
CA TYR A 162 -3.30 -15.40 -15.24
C TYR A 162 -3.43 -13.88 -15.47
N ILE A 163 -3.55 -13.08 -14.41
CA ILE A 163 -3.63 -11.61 -14.53
C ILE A 163 -2.34 -11.05 -15.11
N GLU A 164 -1.18 -11.50 -14.62
CA GLU A 164 0.12 -10.98 -15.04
C GLU A 164 0.46 -11.35 -16.49
N GLU A 165 0.11 -12.57 -16.92
CA GLU A 165 0.22 -13.01 -18.32
C GLU A 165 -0.72 -12.23 -19.24
N GLN A 166 -2.00 -12.08 -18.87
CA GLN A 166 -3.00 -11.44 -19.72
C GLN A 166 -2.87 -9.91 -19.76
N ARG A 167 -2.17 -9.29 -18.80
CA ARG A 167 -1.96 -7.83 -18.75
C ARG A 167 -1.25 -7.29 -19.99
N VAL A 168 -0.38 -8.09 -20.61
CA VAL A 168 0.36 -7.70 -21.81
C VAL A 168 -0.56 -7.70 -23.04
N ASN A 169 -1.54 -8.60 -23.07
CA ASN A 169 -2.42 -8.83 -24.22
C ASN A 169 -3.75 -8.06 -24.14
N MET A 170 -4.18 -7.65 -22.94
CA MET A 170 -5.50 -7.04 -22.70
C MET A 170 -5.37 -5.59 -22.17
N PRO A 171 -5.55 -4.56 -23.02
CA PRO A 171 -5.42 -3.15 -22.60
C PRO A 171 -6.46 -2.73 -21.54
N ILE A 172 -7.63 -3.36 -21.51
CA ILE A 172 -8.66 -3.16 -20.46
C ILE A 172 -8.13 -3.53 -19.08
N LEU A 173 -7.45 -4.66 -18.94
CA LEU A 173 -6.89 -5.10 -17.66
C LEU A 173 -5.81 -4.13 -17.17
N ASN A 174 -4.97 -3.63 -18.06
CA ASN A 174 -3.98 -2.62 -17.70
C ASN A 174 -4.64 -1.30 -17.24
N LYS A 175 -5.72 -0.88 -17.91
CA LYS A 175 -6.51 0.29 -17.50
C LYS A 175 -7.09 0.09 -16.10
N LEU A 176 -7.76 -1.04 -15.84
CA LEU A 176 -8.39 -1.36 -14.56
C LEU A 176 -7.38 -1.45 -13.39
N LEU A 177 -6.22 -2.05 -13.64
CA LEU A 177 -5.14 -2.16 -12.65
C LEU A 177 -4.46 -0.82 -12.35
N THR A 178 -4.54 0.15 -13.28
CA THR A 178 -3.87 1.46 -13.16
C THR A 178 -4.83 2.57 -12.74
N SER A 179 -6.13 2.48 -13.03
CA SER A 179 -7.13 3.51 -12.74
C SER A 179 -7.49 3.66 -11.25
N GLY A 180 -7.09 2.71 -10.39
CA GLY A 180 -7.16 2.84 -8.93
C GLY A 180 -5.94 3.52 -8.29
N SER A 181 -4.89 3.77 -9.08
CA SER A 181 -3.84 4.70 -8.70
C SER A 181 -4.30 6.08 -9.14
N GLY A 182 -4.86 6.87 -8.23
CA GLY A 182 -4.77 8.32 -8.39
C GLY A 182 -3.33 8.71 -8.73
N PRO A 183 -3.09 9.82 -9.46
CA PRO A 183 -1.73 10.29 -9.67
C PRO A 183 -1.10 10.51 -8.30
N SER A 184 -0.25 9.58 -7.86
CA SER A 184 0.70 9.88 -6.80
C SER A 184 1.45 11.12 -7.29
N PRO A 185 1.49 12.23 -6.54
CA PRO A 185 2.25 13.41 -6.92
C PRO A 185 3.73 13.12 -6.69
N ARG A 186 4.25 12.08 -7.34
CA ARG A 186 5.67 11.91 -7.56
C ARG A 186 6.02 12.91 -8.64
N ALA A 187 6.40 14.11 -8.17
CA ALA A 187 6.90 15.24 -8.93
C ALA A 187 7.47 14.79 -10.29
N LYS A 188 6.76 15.13 -11.36
CA LYS A 188 7.33 15.14 -12.69
C LYS A 188 8.45 16.18 -12.65
N TRP A 189 9.69 15.73 -12.51
CA TRP A 189 10.84 16.53 -12.93
C TRP A 189 10.78 16.60 -14.45
N THR A 190 9.94 17.48 -14.97
CA THR A 190 10.08 17.99 -16.33
C THR A 190 11.17 19.05 -16.27
N ASN A 191 12.33 18.76 -16.85
CA ASN A 191 13.27 19.80 -17.22
C ASN A 191 12.51 20.85 -18.06
N PRO A 192 12.50 22.13 -17.69
CA PRO A 192 11.98 23.15 -18.58
C PRO A 192 12.93 23.26 -19.78
N GLU A 193 12.38 23.18 -20.99
CA GLU A 193 13.11 23.48 -22.22
C GLU A 193 13.75 24.88 -22.12
N PRO A 194 14.98 25.07 -22.64
CA PRO A 194 15.60 26.38 -22.63
C PRO A 194 14.85 27.32 -23.59
N VAL A 195 14.36 28.42 -23.04
CA VAL A 195 13.80 29.54 -23.80
C VAL A 195 14.91 30.16 -24.65
N VAL A 196 14.91 29.87 -25.96
CA VAL A 196 15.81 30.50 -26.93
C VAL A 196 15.19 31.82 -27.39
N VAL A 197 15.75 32.93 -26.89
CA VAL A 197 15.52 34.28 -27.40
C VAL A 197 16.05 34.36 -28.83
N ARG A 198 15.18 34.71 -29.78
CA ARG A 198 15.54 34.94 -31.18
C ARG A 198 16.19 36.32 -31.33
N THR A 199 17.47 36.35 -31.67
CA THR A 199 18.11 37.51 -32.33
C THR A 199 18.80 37.01 -33.59
N GLY A 200 18.47 37.62 -34.73
CA GLY A 200 18.90 37.16 -36.05
C GLY A 200 20.34 37.55 -36.41
N ALA A 201 20.92 36.80 -37.34
CA ALA A 201 21.67 37.27 -38.51
C ALA A 201 22.33 36.07 -39.24
N GLU A 202 22.13 36.06 -40.56
CA GLU A 202 23.07 35.64 -41.61
C GLU A 202 23.57 34.19 -41.78
N SER A 203 23.20 33.65 -42.94
CA SER A 203 24.05 33.06 -44.00
C SER A 203 24.99 31.89 -43.66
N GLY A 204 24.74 30.73 -44.29
CA GLY A 204 25.75 29.68 -44.42
C GLY A 204 25.20 28.34 -44.87
N ASN A 205 25.50 27.98 -46.12
CA ASN A 205 25.18 26.71 -46.78
C ASN A 205 25.59 25.47 -45.96
N GLY A 206 24.75 24.42 -45.99
CA GLY A 206 25.11 23.11 -45.45
C GLY A 206 24.04 22.06 -45.74
N THR A 207 24.34 21.20 -46.71
CA THR A 207 23.62 19.99 -47.15
C THR A 207 22.97 19.16 -46.03
N TYR A 208 21.71 18.79 -46.23
CA TYR A 208 20.96 17.82 -45.43
C TYR A 208 21.47 16.40 -45.69
N SER A 209 21.89 15.70 -44.64
CA SER A 209 22.01 14.24 -44.64
C SER A 209 21.24 13.69 -43.45
N ALA A 210 20.20 12.91 -43.76
CA ALA A 210 19.32 12.25 -42.82
C ALA A 210 20.11 11.26 -41.95
N SER A 211 20.21 11.53 -40.65
CA SER A 211 20.85 10.62 -39.69
C SER A 211 19.81 9.70 -39.08
N ALA A 212 19.93 8.44 -39.50
CA ALA A 212 19.36 7.22 -38.97
C ALA A 212 19.08 7.20 -37.46
N GLN A 213 17.90 6.68 -37.12
CA GLN A 213 17.59 6.12 -35.82
C GLN A 213 18.65 5.06 -35.48
N LYS A 214 19.40 5.26 -34.39
CA LYS A 214 20.30 4.23 -33.87
C LYS A 214 19.46 3.16 -33.19
N GLU A 215 19.35 2.03 -33.86
CA GLU A 215 18.86 0.75 -33.34
C GLU A 215 19.74 0.33 -32.14
N ILE A 216 19.11 0.02 -31.02
CA ILE A 216 19.80 -0.50 -29.82
C ILE A 216 20.11 -1.97 -30.09
N VAL A 217 21.34 -2.26 -30.52
CA VAL A 217 21.85 -3.62 -30.64
C VAL A 217 22.25 -4.12 -29.26
N LEU A 218 21.52 -5.10 -28.71
CA LEU A 218 21.95 -5.86 -27.54
C LEU A 218 23.13 -6.77 -27.93
N PRO A 219 24.21 -6.84 -27.14
CA PRO A 219 25.33 -7.71 -27.45
C PRO A 219 24.93 -9.19 -27.37
N ALA A 220 25.38 -9.97 -28.33
CA ALA A 220 25.15 -11.42 -28.39
C ALA A 220 25.67 -12.13 -27.14
N THR A 221 24.90 -13.11 -26.70
CA THR A 221 25.06 -13.92 -25.49
C THR A 221 26.31 -14.79 -25.51
N THR A 222 27.49 -14.21 -25.34
CA THR A 222 28.71 -14.95 -24.96
C THR A 222 29.61 -14.09 -24.09
N ASP A 223 29.17 -13.77 -22.88
CA ASP A 223 30.12 -13.45 -21.83
C ASP A 223 29.63 -14.02 -20.50
N ARG A 224 30.23 -15.16 -20.11
CA ARG A 224 29.98 -15.78 -18.81
C ARG A 224 30.51 -14.81 -17.75
N LEU A 225 29.61 -14.13 -17.06
CA LEU A 225 29.88 -13.51 -15.77
C LEU A 225 30.54 -14.55 -14.87
N THR A 226 31.85 -14.44 -14.68
CA THR A 226 32.56 -15.27 -13.71
C THR A 226 32.14 -14.82 -12.31
N ASP A 227 31.49 -15.72 -11.57
CA ASP A 227 31.10 -15.48 -10.19
C ASP A 227 32.34 -15.29 -9.34
N ARG A 228 32.57 -14.05 -8.89
CA ARG A 228 33.70 -13.65 -8.02
C ARG A 228 33.69 -14.32 -6.64
N ARG A 229 32.72 -15.19 -6.34
CA ARG A 229 32.62 -15.96 -5.10
C ARG A 229 33.34 -17.32 -5.14
N MET A 230 33.77 -17.78 -6.30
CA MET A 230 34.55 -19.03 -6.41
C MET A 230 35.94 -18.84 -5.78
N GLY A 231 36.17 -19.51 -4.63
CA GLY A 231 37.50 -19.62 -4.01
C GLY A 231 37.71 -18.91 -2.66
N LYS A 232 36.70 -18.27 -2.06
CA LYS A 232 36.81 -17.76 -0.68
C LYS A 232 36.19 -18.74 0.32
N GLN A 233 36.97 -19.16 1.32
CA GLN A 233 36.45 -19.94 2.45
C GLN A 233 35.34 -19.17 3.16
N ASP A 234 34.23 -19.86 3.42
CA ASP A 234 33.06 -19.33 4.10
C ASP A 234 33.40 -19.04 5.57
N ARG A 235 33.39 -17.75 5.94
CA ARG A 235 33.71 -17.29 7.30
C ARG A 235 32.68 -17.71 8.35
N ARG A 236 31.60 -18.39 7.96
CA ARG A 236 30.55 -18.90 8.87
C ARG A 236 30.87 -20.27 9.45
N ILE A 237 31.86 -20.98 8.93
CA ILE A 237 32.27 -22.28 9.47
C ILE A 237 33.09 -22.03 10.74
N GLY A 238 32.50 -22.32 11.91
CA GLY A 238 33.16 -22.23 13.22
C GLY A 238 32.70 -21.11 14.15
N ALA A 239 31.71 -20.30 13.77
CA ALA A 239 31.10 -19.33 14.69
C ALA A 239 30.15 -20.05 15.68
N PRO A 240 30.32 -19.89 17.00
CA PRO A 240 29.44 -20.53 17.98
C PRO A 240 28.02 -19.96 17.88
N ASP A 241 27.02 -20.84 17.81
CA ASP A 241 25.61 -20.47 17.74
C ASP A 241 25.16 -19.81 19.06
N LEU A 242 24.83 -18.52 19.01
CA LEU A 242 24.46 -17.72 20.18
C LEU A 242 22.98 -17.86 20.57
N ARG A 243 22.18 -18.69 19.88
CA ARG A 243 20.76 -18.90 20.21
C ARG A 243 20.52 -19.60 21.54
N THR A 244 21.45 -20.42 22.02
CA THR A 244 21.27 -21.22 23.25
C THR A 244 21.46 -20.40 24.54
N LYS A 245 22.25 -19.31 24.52
CA LYS A 245 22.58 -18.51 25.72
C LYS A 245 21.42 -17.65 26.28
N LYS A 246 20.28 -17.56 25.57
CA LYS A 246 19.13 -16.75 26.04
C LYS A 246 18.17 -17.54 26.93
N VAL A 247 18.23 -18.87 26.91
CA VAL A 247 17.32 -19.73 27.69
C VAL A 247 17.77 -19.85 29.15
N GLU A 248 19.08 -19.95 29.41
CA GLU A 248 19.61 -20.13 30.78
C GLU A 248 19.40 -18.92 31.70
N ARG A 249 19.33 -17.70 31.16
CA ARG A 249 19.09 -16.50 31.98
C ARG A 249 17.67 -16.37 32.54
N ARG A 250 16.72 -17.21 32.10
CA ARG A 250 15.36 -17.23 32.65
C ARG A 250 15.19 -18.15 33.87
N PHE A 251 16.12 -19.07 34.11
CA PHE A 251 15.99 -20.06 35.19
C PHE A 251 16.69 -19.69 36.51
N ASN A 252 17.53 -18.64 36.53
CA ASN A 252 18.25 -18.19 37.73
C ASN A 252 17.85 -16.77 38.16
N LEU A 253 16.55 -16.52 38.36
CA LEU A 253 16.14 -15.40 39.22
C LEU A 253 16.00 -15.92 40.66
N PRO A 254 16.70 -15.35 41.64
CA PRO A 254 16.46 -15.70 43.04
C PRO A 254 15.03 -15.27 43.42
N GLU A 255 14.29 -16.22 44.02
CA GLU A 255 12.92 -16.02 44.50
C GLU A 255 12.84 -14.75 45.36
N ARG A 256 12.03 -13.78 44.92
CA ARG A 256 11.64 -12.65 45.77
C ARG A 256 10.76 -13.21 46.89
N ARG A 257 11.37 -13.35 48.07
CA ARG A 257 10.71 -13.59 49.37
C ARG A 257 9.38 -12.85 49.45
N VAL A 258 8.30 -13.62 49.60
CA VAL A 258 7.02 -13.11 50.07
C VAL A 258 7.21 -12.70 51.53
N HIS A 259 7.11 -11.40 51.81
CA HIS A 259 7.14 -10.89 53.18
C HIS A 259 5.70 -10.90 53.70
N THR A 260 5.32 -12.00 54.36
CA THR A 260 4.14 -12.06 55.22
C THR A 260 4.52 -11.58 56.62
N GLY A 261 3.89 -10.51 57.06
CA GLY A 261 3.92 -9.97 58.43
C GLY A 261 3.38 -8.55 58.39
N ASP A 262 2.52 -8.07 59.29
CA ASP A 262 1.91 -8.62 60.49
C ASP A 262 0.77 -7.63 60.77
N ARG A 263 -0.50 -8.04 60.65
CA ARG A 263 -1.65 -7.14 60.84
C ARG A 263 -2.03 -7.19 62.32
N ARG A 264 -1.35 -6.37 63.13
CA ARG A 264 -1.68 -6.21 64.55
C ARG A 264 -3.06 -5.55 64.70
N LEU A 265 -3.96 -6.31 65.30
CA LEU A 265 -5.15 -5.83 65.99
C LEU A 265 -4.71 -5.11 67.27
N GLY A 266 -5.32 -3.97 67.57
CA GLY A 266 -5.12 -3.26 68.82
C GLY A 266 -6.14 -2.12 68.98
N ASN A 267 -7.19 -2.44 69.74
CA ASN A 267 -8.13 -1.60 70.53
C ASN A 267 -8.43 -0.17 70.07
#